data_AF-A8B715-F1
#
_entry.id   AF-A8B715-F1
#
_cell.length_a   1.000
_cell.length_b   1.000
_cell.length_c   1.000
_cell.angle_alpha   90.00
_cell.angle_beta   90.00
_cell.angle_gamma   90.00
#
_symmetry.space_group_name_H-M   'P 1'
#
loop_
_entity.id
_entity.type
_entity.pdbx_description
1 polymer ?
#
loop_
_entity_poly.entity_id
_entity_poly.type
_entity_poly.pdbx_seq_one_letter_code
_entity_poly.pdbx_strand_id
1 'polypeptide(L)'
;MTTEVKPTKPLTSFFLFKRDNQAKVAEFPRGEQAKELGRLWQELSDDEKNAYSKRHKDAMEQYTYDLEQWYLAHPEERIKDKEEAERQRQKNREKKEKEKEKRPGQQSAKVAQKRSKAADADNLLMCFTVAQLKKRRLEFSDVPIYPTNTVKRTIKTALNEMSDADKELWLNFWYDLDEENKNKVKQFYLEWKELKAKD
;
A
#
# COMPACT_ATOMS: atom_id res chain seq x y z
N MET A 1 -10.48 42.24 -1.82
CA MET A 1 -9.57 42.28 -0.65
C MET A 1 -8.38 41.42 -0.99
N THR A 2 -7.20 42.00 -1.16
CA THR A 2 -5.97 41.29 -1.48
C THR A 2 -5.52 40.50 -0.25
N THR A 3 -5.65 39.18 -0.26
CA THR A 3 -5.17 38.31 0.82
C THR A 3 -3.66 38.21 0.72
N GLU A 4 -2.92 39.08 1.41
CA GLU A 4 -1.45 39.06 1.44
C GLU A 4 -0.88 37.78 2.06
N VAL A 5 -1.68 37.08 2.89
CA VAL A 5 -1.26 35.87 3.58
C VAL A 5 -1.46 34.64 2.71
N LYS A 6 -0.38 33.88 2.51
CA LYS A 6 -0.41 32.58 1.83
C LYS A 6 -1.36 31.61 2.57
N PRO A 7 -2.34 31.01 1.88
CA PRO A 7 -3.23 30.03 2.48
C PRO A 7 -2.45 28.86 3.11
N THR A 8 -2.95 28.34 4.24
CA THR A 8 -2.31 27.23 4.96
C THR A 8 -3.06 25.93 4.71
N LYS A 9 -2.31 24.82 4.59
CA LYS A 9 -2.90 23.50 4.32
C LYS A 9 -3.86 23.12 5.45
N PRO A 10 -5.08 22.68 5.13
CA PRO A 10 -6.04 22.26 6.15
C PRO A 10 -5.60 20.96 6.81
N LEU A 11 -6.17 20.69 8.00
CA LEU A 11 -5.91 19.48 8.75
C LEU A 11 -6.53 18.26 8.04
N THR A 12 -5.82 17.13 8.05
CA THR A 12 -6.36 15.86 7.52
C THR A 12 -7.48 15.33 8.42
N SER A 13 -8.26 14.37 7.92
CA SER A 13 -9.40 13.77 8.63
C SER A 13 -9.06 13.32 10.05
N PHE A 14 -7.91 12.66 10.23
CA PHE A 14 -7.45 12.22 11.55
C PHE A 14 -7.04 13.40 12.45
N PHE A 15 -6.38 14.43 11.90
CA PHE A 15 -5.99 15.60 12.70
C PHE A 15 -7.19 16.46 13.11
N LEU A 16 -8.22 16.53 12.27
CA LEU A 16 -9.52 17.11 12.62
C LEU A 16 -10.15 16.34 13.79
N PHE A 17 -10.24 15.02 13.68
CA PHE A 17 -10.71 14.17 14.77
C PHE A 17 -9.90 14.36 16.04
N LYS A 18 -8.56 14.35 15.95
CA LYS A 18 -7.66 14.55 17.09
C LYS A 18 -7.94 15.89 17.78
N ARG A 19 -8.10 16.97 17.03
CA ARG A 19 -8.42 18.28 17.58
C ARG A 19 -9.76 18.25 18.31
N ASP A 20 -10.78 17.68 17.68
CA ASP A 20 -12.14 17.64 18.21
C ASP A 20 -12.26 16.71 19.44
N ASN A 21 -11.34 15.75 19.61
CA ASN A 21 -11.34 14.75 20.68
C ASN A 21 -10.17 14.88 21.67
N GLN A 22 -9.39 15.96 21.59
CA GLN A 22 -8.21 16.15 22.45
C GLN A 22 -8.57 16.19 23.94
N ALA A 23 -9.76 16.72 24.28
CA ALA A 23 -10.26 16.75 25.64
C ALA A 23 -10.52 15.34 26.22
N LYS A 24 -10.90 14.37 25.37
CA LYS A 24 -11.17 12.99 25.81
C LYS A 24 -9.92 12.24 26.27
N VAL A 25 -8.74 12.72 25.87
CA VAL A 25 -7.47 12.10 26.26
C VAL A 25 -6.66 12.98 27.20
N ALA A 26 -7.24 14.05 27.73
CA ALA A 26 -6.52 15.00 28.59
C ALA A 26 -6.02 14.36 29.90
N GLU A 27 -6.70 13.31 30.37
CA GLU A 27 -6.32 12.53 31.55
C GLU A 27 -5.10 11.62 31.34
N PHE A 28 -4.79 11.26 30.09
CA PHE A 28 -3.64 10.42 29.77
C PHE A 28 -2.35 11.24 29.75
N PRO A 29 -1.20 10.66 30.13
CA PRO A 29 0.11 11.30 29.97
C PRO A 29 0.36 11.71 28.52
N ARG A 30 1.02 12.85 28.27
CA ARG A 30 1.22 13.40 26.91
C ARG A 30 1.79 12.40 25.90
N GLY A 31 2.64 11.48 26.34
CA GLY A 31 3.22 10.42 25.50
C GLY A 31 2.21 9.36 25.06
N GLU A 32 1.12 9.18 25.80
CA GLU A 32 0.09 8.15 25.57
C GLU A 32 -1.16 8.71 24.89
N GLN A 33 -1.42 10.02 25.00
CA GLN A 33 -2.57 10.69 24.38
C GLN A 33 -2.69 10.38 22.87
N ALA A 34 -1.56 10.38 22.16
CA ALA A 34 -1.54 10.07 20.73
C ALA A 34 -1.92 8.62 20.43
N LYS A 35 -1.52 7.68 21.30
CA LYS A 35 -1.86 6.26 21.18
C LYS A 35 -3.34 6.04 21.42
N GLU A 36 -3.90 6.70 22.43
CA GLU A 36 -5.33 6.59 22.75
C GLU A 36 -6.22 7.23 21.68
N LEU A 37 -5.85 8.41 21.17
CA LEU A 37 -6.53 8.99 20.01
C LEU A 37 -6.46 8.08 18.77
N GLY A 38 -5.32 7.41 18.57
CA GLY A 38 -5.19 6.41 17.51
C GLY A 38 -6.16 5.25 17.69
N ARG A 39 -6.32 4.75 18.93
CA ARG A 39 -7.27 3.69 19.29
C ARG A 39 -8.71 4.14 19.01
N LEU A 40 -9.12 5.29 19.56
CA LEU A 40 -10.46 5.86 19.37
C LEU A 40 -10.78 6.08 17.89
N TRP A 41 -9.82 6.52 17.08
CA TRP A 41 -10.01 6.65 15.64
C TRP A 41 -10.28 5.31 14.95
N GLN A 42 -9.61 4.23 15.37
CA GLN A 42 -9.88 2.90 14.78
C GLN A 42 -11.28 2.40 15.14
N GLU A 43 -11.77 2.71 16.34
CA GLU A 43 -13.09 2.32 16.83
C GLU A 43 -14.25 3.07 16.17
N LEU A 44 -14.00 4.23 15.58
CA LEU A 44 -15.04 4.94 14.83
C LEU A 44 -15.60 4.09 13.70
N SER A 45 -16.91 4.20 13.50
CA SER A 45 -17.59 3.64 12.33
C SER A 45 -17.08 4.28 11.04
N ASP A 46 -17.32 3.61 9.92
CA ASP A 46 -16.97 4.14 8.59
C ASP A 46 -17.72 5.43 8.28
N ASP A 47 -18.96 5.58 8.76
CA ASP A 47 -19.76 6.80 8.59
C ASP A 47 -19.15 7.98 9.34
N GLU A 48 -18.70 7.77 10.57
CA GLU A 48 -18.02 8.80 11.35
C GLU A 48 -16.68 9.20 10.71
N LYS A 49 -15.88 8.22 10.27
CA LYS A 49 -14.63 8.47 9.54
C LYS A 49 -14.90 9.23 8.23
N ASN A 50 -15.98 8.88 7.52
CA ASN A 50 -16.40 9.56 6.30
C ASN A 50 -16.81 11.01 6.55
N ALA A 51 -17.45 11.32 7.68
CA ALA A 51 -17.77 12.70 8.04
C ALA A 51 -16.51 13.58 8.15
N TYR A 52 -15.45 13.08 8.79
CA TYR A 52 -14.16 13.79 8.85
C TYR A 52 -13.46 13.83 7.49
N SER A 53 -13.57 12.77 6.68
CA SER A 53 -13.04 12.73 5.32
C SER A 53 -13.68 13.80 4.43
N LYS A 54 -15.01 13.94 4.51
CA LYS A 54 -15.76 14.97 3.79
C LYS A 54 -15.33 16.37 4.23
N ARG A 55 -15.26 16.66 5.53
CA ARG A 55 -14.79 17.95 6.05
C ARG A 55 -13.38 18.31 5.56
N HIS A 56 -12.47 17.33 5.55
CA HIS A 56 -11.12 17.52 5.02
C HIS A 56 -11.16 17.80 3.51
N LYS A 57 -11.98 17.07 2.74
CA LYS A 57 -12.12 17.26 1.30
C LYS A 57 -12.62 18.67 0.98
N ASP A 58 -13.71 19.11 1.62
CA ASP A 58 -14.30 20.43 1.43
C ASP A 58 -13.29 21.54 1.78
N ALA A 59 -12.56 21.38 2.90
CA ALA A 59 -11.52 22.32 3.30
C ALA A 59 -10.31 22.33 2.33
N MET A 60 -9.94 21.18 1.77
CA MET A 60 -8.88 21.07 0.76
C MET A 60 -9.27 21.71 -0.57
N GLU A 61 -10.53 21.57 -0.99
CA GLU A 61 -11.06 22.23 -2.18
C GLU A 61 -10.98 23.75 -2.02
N GLN A 62 -11.46 24.28 -0.89
CA GLN A 62 -11.36 25.71 -0.59
C GLN A 62 -9.91 26.19 -0.52
N TYR A 63 -9.04 25.46 0.18
CA TYR A 63 -7.62 25.79 0.27
C TYR A 63 -6.95 25.82 -1.11
N THR A 64 -7.28 24.87 -1.99
CA THR A 64 -6.69 24.81 -3.33
C THR A 64 -7.13 26.01 -4.15
N TYR A 65 -8.42 26.35 -4.11
CA TYR A 65 -8.94 27.55 -4.75
C TYR A 65 -8.25 28.82 -4.24
N ASP A 66 -8.19 29.02 -2.92
CA ASP A 66 -7.57 30.19 -2.30
C ASP A 66 -6.07 30.28 -2.66
N LEU A 67 -5.37 29.14 -2.67
CA LEU A 67 -3.95 29.08 -3.01
C LEU A 67 -3.70 29.42 -4.47
N GLU A 68 -4.56 28.97 -5.39
CA GLU A 68 -4.46 29.33 -6.80
C GLU A 68 -4.67 30.83 -7.01
N GLN A 69 -5.69 31.42 -6.37
CA GLN A 69 -5.91 32.86 -6.41
C GLN A 69 -4.71 33.62 -5.84
N TRP A 70 -4.14 33.14 -4.73
CA TRP A 70 -2.95 33.73 -4.14
C TRP A 70 -1.73 33.67 -5.07
N TYR A 71 -1.50 32.55 -5.75
CA TYR A 71 -0.40 32.43 -6.73
C TYR A 71 -0.60 33.26 -8.00
N LEU A 72 -1.85 33.53 -8.41
CA LEU A 72 -2.11 34.47 -9.50
C LEU A 72 -1.67 35.89 -9.13
N ALA A 73 -1.84 36.26 -7.86
CA ALA A 73 -1.36 37.53 -7.32
C ALA A 73 0.15 37.54 -6.98
N HIS A 74 0.76 36.37 -6.75
CA HIS A 74 2.16 36.21 -6.32
C HIS A 74 2.88 35.12 -7.17
N PRO A 75 3.10 35.35 -8.48
CA PRO A 75 3.68 34.35 -9.37
C PRO A 75 5.11 33.94 -9.01
N GLU A 76 5.92 34.84 -8.44
CA GLU A 76 7.28 34.58 -7.98
C GLU A 76 7.32 33.54 -6.84
N GLU A 77 6.34 33.58 -5.93
CA GLU A 77 6.23 32.61 -4.84
C GLU A 77 5.86 31.22 -5.35
N ARG A 78 5.10 31.12 -6.45
CA ARG A 78 4.81 29.84 -7.12
C ARG A 78 6.08 29.19 -7.68
N ILE A 79 6.97 30.00 -8.25
CA ILE A 79 8.24 29.52 -8.82
C ILE A 79 9.15 29.04 -7.69
N LYS A 80 9.30 29.85 -6.65
CA LYS A 80 10.09 29.54 -5.46
C LYS A 80 9.64 28.25 -4.76
N ASP A 81 8.33 28.07 -4.57
CA ASP A 81 7.78 26.82 -3.99
C ASP A 81 8.11 25.59 -4.83
N LYS A 82 8.05 25.70 -6.16
CA LYS A 82 8.41 24.60 -7.07
C LYS A 82 9.89 24.28 -6.99
N GLU A 83 10.75 25.29 -6.98
CA GLU A 83 12.20 25.12 -6.85
C GLU A 83 12.59 24.52 -5.51
N GLU A 84 11.95 24.94 -4.42
CA GLU A 84 12.17 24.36 -3.10
C GLU A 84 11.70 22.90 -3.04
N ALA A 85 10.53 22.59 -3.61
CA ALA A 85 10.03 21.23 -3.69
C ALA A 85 10.98 20.32 -4.46
N GLU A 86 11.55 20.79 -5.58
CA GLU A 86 12.52 20.04 -6.37
C GLU A 86 13.85 19.86 -5.62
N ARG A 87 14.35 20.92 -4.96
CA ARG A 87 15.54 20.86 -4.10
C ARG A 87 15.36 19.83 -2.98
N GLN A 88 14.19 19.76 -2.37
CA GLN A 88 13.90 18.79 -1.32
C GLN A 88 13.82 17.36 -1.86
N ARG A 89 13.23 17.16 -3.05
CA ARG A 89 13.22 15.86 -3.74
C ARG A 89 14.65 15.40 -4.06
N GLN A 90 15.50 16.28 -4.55
CA GLN A 90 16.90 15.99 -4.81
C GLN A 90 17.64 15.61 -3.52
N LYS A 91 17.52 16.40 -2.45
CA LYS A 91 18.10 16.05 -1.13
C LYS A 91 17.63 14.70 -0.61
N ASN A 92 16.33 14.39 -0.73
CA ASN A 92 15.79 13.10 -0.31
C ASN A 92 16.34 11.94 -1.15
N ARG A 93 16.51 12.15 -2.46
CA ARG A 93 17.11 11.18 -3.37
C ARG A 93 18.58 10.93 -3.04
N GLU A 94 19.36 11.99 -2.85
CA GLU A 94 20.77 11.91 -2.43
C GLU A 94 20.92 11.25 -1.05
N LYS A 95 20.05 11.56 -0.08
CA LYS A 95 20.03 10.88 1.22
C LYS A 95 19.77 9.38 1.06
N LYS A 96 18.81 9.00 0.22
CA LYS A 96 18.48 7.61 -0.08
C LYS A 96 19.63 6.89 -0.80
N GLU A 97 20.37 7.58 -1.66
CA GLU A 97 21.55 7.06 -2.34
C GLU A 97 22.73 6.90 -1.36
N LYS A 98 23.01 7.91 -0.52
CA LYS A 98 24.02 7.83 0.56
C LYS A 98 23.69 6.77 1.63
N GLU A 99 22.41 6.56 1.95
CA GLU A 99 21.98 5.48 2.85
C GLU A 99 22.16 4.08 2.24
N LYS A 100 22.11 3.96 0.91
CA LYS A 100 22.45 2.71 0.19
C LYS A 100 23.96 2.48 0.16
N GLU A 101 24.75 3.55 0.02
CA GLU A 101 26.21 3.48 -0.06
C GLU A 101 26.87 3.24 1.32
N LYS A 102 26.34 3.82 2.40
CA LYS A 102 26.88 3.71 3.77
C LYS A 102 26.62 2.38 4.49
N ARG A 103 25.92 1.41 3.90
CA ARG A 103 25.72 0.08 4.52
C ARG A 103 26.26 -1.07 3.68
N PRO A 104 27.59 -1.17 3.40
CA PRO A 104 28.11 -2.28 2.61
C PRO A 104 28.12 -3.65 3.33
N GLY A 105 27.91 -3.71 4.65
CA GLY A 105 28.10 -4.97 5.41
C GLY A 105 26.85 -5.67 5.96
N GLN A 106 25.82 -4.93 6.39
CA GLN A 106 24.65 -5.50 7.10
C GLN A 106 23.30 -5.33 6.36
N GLN A 107 23.24 -4.50 5.32
CA GLN A 107 22.05 -4.39 4.45
C GLN A 107 21.98 -5.50 3.41
N SER A 108 23.11 -6.02 2.92
CA SER A 108 23.15 -7.07 1.90
C SER A 108 22.42 -8.33 2.35
N ALA A 109 22.66 -8.81 3.57
CA ALA A 109 21.98 -9.97 4.14
C ALA A 109 20.47 -9.73 4.39
N LYS A 110 20.08 -8.58 4.96
CA LYS A 110 18.65 -8.26 5.20
C LYS A 110 17.88 -7.97 3.91
N VAL A 111 18.52 -7.36 2.91
CA VAL A 111 17.92 -7.11 1.59
C VAL A 111 17.86 -8.41 0.79
N ALA A 112 18.88 -9.27 0.86
CA ALA A 112 18.83 -10.62 0.29
C ALA A 112 17.74 -11.47 0.95
N GLN A 113 17.60 -11.44 2.28
CA GLN A 113 16.55 -12.13 3.01
C GLN A 113 15.16 -11.55 2.74
N LYS A 114 15.03 -10.24 2.52
CA LYS A 114 13.76 -9.63 2.09
C LYS A 114 13.42 -9.99 0.64
N ARG A 115 14.43 -10.06 -0.24
CA ARG A 115 14.27 -10.51 -1.63
C ARG A 115 13.94 -12.00 -1.72
N SER A 116 14.55 -12.84 -0.89
CA SER A 116 14.22 -14.26 -0.80
C SER A 116 12.80 -14.44 -0.28
N LYS A 117 12.41 -13.77 0.82
CA LYS A 117 11.02 -13.81 1.31
C LYS A 117 10.00 -13.31 0.30
N ALA A 118 10.34 -12.32 -0.52
CA ALA A 118 9.47 -11.86 -1.60
C ALA A 118 9.36 -12.90 -2.72
N ALA A 119 10.49 -13.49 -3.14
CA ALA A 119 10.51 -14.58 -4.12
C ALA A 119 9.76 -15.82 -3.61
N ASP A 120 9.89 -16.14 -2.32
CA ASP A 120 9.17 -17.23 -1.65
C ASP A 120 7.65 -16.98 -1.66
N ALA A 121 7.22 -15.75 -1.36
CA ALA A 121 5.82 -15.37 -1.43
C ALA A 121 5.25 -15.43 -2.86
N ASP A 122 6.03 -15.00 -3.86
CA ASP A 122 5.63 -15.07 -5.27
C ASP A 122 5.56 -16.52 -5.77
N ASN A 123 6.56 -17.34 -5.42
CA ASN A 123 6.60 -18.76 -5.74
C ASN A 123 5.43 -19.51 -5.09
N LEU A 124 5.16 -19.23 -3.81
CA LEU A 124 4.06 -19.80 -3.06
C LEU A 124 2.70 -19.44 -3.68
N LEU A 125 2.50 -18.16 -4.01
CA LEU A 125 1.28 -17.72 -4.69
C LEU A 125 1.10 -18.42 -6.04
N MET A 126 2.17 -18.51 -6.82
CA MET A 126 2.15 -19.14 -8.15
C MET A 126 1.82 -20.63 -8.05
N CYS A 127 2.54 -21.41 -7.24
CA CYS A 127 2.33 -22.86 -7.13
C CYS A 127 0.94 -23.18 -6.55
N PHE A 128 0.51 -22.46 -5.52
CA PHE A 128 -0.80 -22.62 -4.90
C PHE A 128 -1.94 -22.27 -5.88
N THR A 129 -1.79 -21.19 -6.65
CA THR A 129 -2.77 -20.79 -7.66
C THR A 129 -2.93 -21.90 -8.71
N VAL A 130 -1.83 -22.41 -9.26
CA VAL A 130 -1.88 -23.47 -10.26
C VAL A 130 -2.54 -24.74 -9.70
N ALA A 131 -2.21 -25.13 -8.46
CA ALA A 131 -2.82 -26.29 -7.81
C ALA A 131 -4.34 -26.11 -7.61
N GLN A 132 -4.79 -24.96 -7.10
CA GLN A 132 -6.21 -24.61 -6.95
C GLN A 132 -6.96 -24.67 -8.29
N LEU A 133 -6.38 -24.10 -9.35
CA LEU A 133 -6.99 -24.08 -10.67
C LEU A 133 -7.10 -25.49 -11.26
N LYS A 134 -6.05 -26.32 -11.11
CA LYS A 134 -6.07 -27.72 -11.57
C LYS A 134 -7.05 -28.58 -10.78
N LYS A 135 -7.09 -28.43 -9.44
CA LYS A 135 -8.04 -29.12 -8.57
C LYS A 135 -9.48 -28.78 -8.96
N ARG A 136 -9.77 -27.49 -9.15
CA ARG A 136 -11.11 -27.05 -9.51
C ARG A 136 -11.54 -27.46 -10.92
N ARG A 137 -10.60 -27.50 -11.89
CA ARG A 137 -10.85 -28.06 -13.22
C ARG A 137 -11.18 -29.56 -13.15
N LEU A 138 -10.46 -30.31 -12.31
CA LEU A 138 -10.71 -31.73 -12.09
C LEU A 138 -12.07 -32.00 -11.42
N GLU A 139 -12.49 -31.12 -10.50
CA GLU A 139 -13.72 -31.31 -9.72
C GLU A 139 -15.01 -30.80 -10.41
N PHE A 140 -14.94 -29.79 -11.29
CA PHE A 140 -16.15 -29.06 -11.74
C PHE A 140 -16.35 -28.90 -13.25
N SER A 141 -15.43 -29.40 -14.11
CA SER A 141 -15.46 -29.43 -15.60
C SER A 141 -14.18 -28.83 -16.21
N ASP A 142 -13.82 -29.28 -17.42
CA ASP A 142 -12.63 -28.86 -18.19
C ASP A 142 -12.70 -27.42 -18.72
N VAL A 143 -13.67 -26.63 -18.27
CA VAL A 143 -13.85 -25.23 -18.65
C VAL A 143 -12.72 -24.36 -18.06
N PRO A 144 -12.10 -23.49 -18.87
CA PRO A 144 -11.07 -22.58 -18.38
C PRO A 144 -11.61 -21.61 -17.31
N ILE A 145 -10.95 -21.57 -16.15
CA ILE A 145 -11.24 -20.59 -15.11
C ILE A 145 -10.51 -19.30 -15.47
N TYR A 146 -11.24 -18.21 -15.72
CA TYR A 146 -10.65 -16.93 -16.12
C TYR A 146 -10.07 -16.14 -14.94
N PRO A 147 -8.99 -15.36 -15.15
CA PRO A 147 -8.29 -14.59 -14.12
C PRO A 147 -9.02 -13.29 -13.73
N THR A 148 -10.31 -13.38 -13.38
CA THR A 148 -11.10 -12.23 -12.91
C THR A 148 -10.61 -11.73 -11.56
N ASN A 149 -10.96 -10.48 -11.21
CA ASN A 149 -10.60 -9.90 -9.91
C ASN A 149 -11.14 -10.73 -8.73
N THR A 150 -12.34 -11.30 -8.87
CA THR A 150 -12.95 -12.16 -7.86
C THR A 150 -12.16 -13.46 -7.68
N VAL A 151 -11.77 -14.13 -8.76
CA VAL A 151 -10.97 -15.36 -8.69
C VAL A 151 -9.60 -15.08 -8.06
N LYS A 152 -8.90 -14.04 -8.52
CA LYS A 152 -7.61 -13.62 -7.96
C LYS A 152 -7.69 -13.32 -6.46
N ARG A 153 -8.73 -12.59 -6.03
CA ARG A 153 -8.95 -12.27 -4.62
C ARG A 153 -9.25 -13.52 -3.79
N THR A 154 -10.08 -14.42 -4.31
CA THR A 154 -10.45 -15.67 -3.61
C THR A 154 -9.22 -16.54 -3.38
N ILE A 155 -8.40 -16.74 -4.41
CA ILE A 155 -7.17 -17.55 -4.31
C ILE A 155 -6.18 -16.91 -3.33
N LYS A 156 -6.00 -15.59 -3.40
CA LYS A 156 -5.10 -14.87 -2.48
C LYS A 156 -5.59 -14.92 -1.03
N THR A 157 -6.91 -14.85 -0.82
CA THR A 157 -7.52 -14.96 0.52
C THR A 157 -7.28 -16.35 1.08
N ALA A 158 -7.57 -17.40 0.30
CA ALA A 158 -7.31 -18.78 0.69
C ALA A 158 -5.82 -19.02 1.02
N LEU A 159 -4.88 -18.45 0.24
CA LEU A 159 -3.45 -18.53 0.54
C LEU A 159 -3.11 -17.84 1.87
N ASN A 160 -3.68 -16.66 2.13
CA ASN A 160 -3.39 -15.90 3.35
C ASN A 160 -3.93 -16.59 4.61
N GLU A 161 -5.09 -17.25 4.51
CA GLU A 161 -5.74 -17.99 5.59
C GLU A 161 -5.03 -19.29 5.97
N MET A 162 -4.13 -19.82 5.12
CA MET A 162 -3.32 -20.99 5.47
C MET A 162 -2.39 -20.68 6.66
N SER A 163 -2.18 -21.70 7.50
CA SER A 163 -1.22 -21.60 8.59
C SER A 163 0.20 -21.39 8.03
N ASP A 164 1.10 -20.86 8.86
CA ASP A 164 2.50 -20.70 8.45
C ASP A 164 3.18 -22.05 8.17
N ALA A 165 2.80 -23.11 8.89
CA ALA A 165 3.28 -24.47 8.64
C ALA A 165 2.83 -24.99 7.27
N ASP A 166 1.57 -24.76 6.88
CA ASP A 166 1.08 -25.16 5.55
C ASP A 166 1.78 -24.39 4.45
N LYS A 167 1.97 -23.07 4.63
CA LYS A 167 2.73 -22.23 3.68
C LYS A 167 4.16 -22.71 3.52
N GLU A 168 4.80 -23.15 4.60
CA GLU A 168 6.14 -23.73 4.57
C GLU A 168 6.17 -25.07 3.82
N LEU A 169 5.19 -25.96 4.04
CA LEU A 169 5.05 -27.21 3.27
C LEU A 169 4.90 -26.95 1.77
N TRP A 170 4.09 -25.96 1.39
CA TRP A 170 3.94 -25.56 -0.01
C TRP A 170 5.23 -25.01 -0.61
N LEU A 171 6.00 -24.25 0.17
CA LEU A 171 7.27 -23.70 -0.26
C LEU A 171 8.33 -24.80 -0.42
N ASN A 172 8.38 -25.76 0.51
CA ASN A 172 9.23 -26.95 0.41
C ASN A 172 8.89 -27.77 -0.84
N PHE A 173 7.59 -28.03 -1.05
CA PHE A 173 7.12 -28.68 -2.27
C PHE A 173 7.60 -27.94 -3.53
N TRP A 174 7.50 -26.60 -3.56
CA TRP A 174 8.02 -25.82 -4.69
C TRP A 174 9.52 -26.00 -4.89
N TYR A 175 10.32 -25.99 -3.83
CA TYR A 175 11.77 -26.12 -3.94
C TYR A 175 12.23 -27.53 -4.29
N ASP A 176 11.47 -28.55 -3.89
CA ASP A 176 11.71 -29.97 -4.20
C ASP A 176 11.40 -30.33 -5.67
N LEU A 177 10.60 -29.51 -6.38
CA LEU A 177 10.37 -29.71 -7.81
C LEU A 177 11.66 -29.53 -8.62
N ASP A 178 11.85 -30.39 -9.62
CA ASP A 178 12.87 -30.16 -10.64
C ASP A 178 12.57 -28.91 -11.49
N GLU A 179 13.59 -28.42 -12.20
CA GLU A 179 13.46 -27.20 -13.00
C GLU A 179 12.46 -27.34 -14.15
N GLU A 180 12.29 -28.53 -14.72
CA GLU A 180 11.30 -28.77 -15.78
C GLU A 180 9.88 -28.55 -15.25
N ASN A 181 9.56 -29.12 -14.09
CA ASN A 181 8.28 -29.00 -13.43
C ASN A 181 8.03 -27.59 -12.90
N LYS A 182 9.05 -26.92 -12.34
CA LYS A 182 8.97 -25.49 -11.99
C LYS A 182 8.63 -24.63 -13.21
N ASN A 183 9.24 -24.90 -14.36
CA ASN A 183 8.97 -24.18 -15.59
C ASN A 183 7.55 -24.42 -16.12
N LYS A 184 7.05 -25.66 -16.06
CA LYS A 184 5.64 -25.97 -16.41
C LYS A 184 4.65 -25.19 -15.54
N VAL A 185 4.90 -25.11 -14.23
CA VAL A 185 4.05 -24.33 -13.30
C VAL A 185 4.11 -22.83 -13.62
N LYS A 186 5.32 -22.29 -13.86
CA LYS A 186 5.51 -20.88 -14.27
C LYS A 186 4.76 -20.56 -15.56
N GLN A 187 4.94 -21.38 -16.59
CA GLN A 187 4.30 -21.19 -17.88
C GLN A 187 2.78 -21.21 -17.75
N PHE A 188 2.22 -22.23 -17.09
CA PHE A 188 0.77 -22.30 -16.87
C PHE A 188 0.23 -21.06 -16.15
N TYR A 189 0.92 -20.59 -15.10
CA TYR A 189 0.48 -19.40 -14.35
C TYR A 189 0.52 -18.13 -15.21
N LEU A 190 1.56 -17.94 -16.03
CA LEU A 190 1.67 -16.80 -16.93
C LEU A 190 0.59 -16.84 -18.02
N GLU A 191 0.38 -18.00 -18.66
CA GLU A 191 -0.69 -18.20 -19.64
C GLU A 191 -2.06 -17.91 -19.04
N TRP A 192 -2.33 -18.45 -17.84
CA TRP A 192 -3.58 -18.22 -17.14
C TRP A 192 -3.84 -16.74 -16.86
N LYS A 193 -2.82 -15.96 -16.50
CA LYS A 193 -2.97 -14.51 -16.25
C LYS A 193 -3.39 -13.73 -17.48
N GLU A 194 -2.99 -14.19 -18.66
CA GLU A 194 -3.30 -13.55 -19.94
C GLU A 194 -4.59 -14.08 -20.58
N LEU A 195 -5.21 -15.13 -20.02
CA LEU A 195 -6.49 -15.64 -20.50
C LEU A 195 -7.58 -14.55 -20.40
N LYS A 196 -8.23 -14.31 -21.53
CA LYS A 196 -9.42 -13.45 -21.64
C LYS A 196 -10.64 -14.31 -21.88
N ALA A 197 -11.75 -13.96 -21.23
CA ALA A 197 -13.04 -14.50 -21.65
C ALA A 197 -13.25 -14.09 -23.12
N LYS A 198 -13.71 -15.02 -23.96
CA LYS A 198 -14.25 -14.63 -25.25
C LYS A 198 -15.58 -13.92 -24.96
N ASP A 199 -15.69 -12.68 -25.41
CA ASP A 199 -16.95 -11.94 -25.43
C ASP A 199 -18.01 -12.69 -26.26
#